data_AF-A0A2T5JWD4-F1
#
_entry.id   AF-A0A2T5JWD4-F1
#
_cell.length_a   1.000
_cell.length_b   1.000
_cell.length_c   1.000
_cell.angle_alpha   90.00
_cell.angle_beta   90.00
_cell.angle_gamma   90.00
#
_symmetry.space_group_name_H-M   'P 1'
#
loop_
_entity.id
_entity.type
_entity.pdbx_description
1 polymer ?
#
loop_
_entity_poly.entity_id
_entity_poly.type
_entity_poly.pdbx_seq_one_letter_code
_entity_poly.pdbx_strand_id
1 'polypeptide(L)'
;MNLTSYLENVLPPSPEREEILTLVRLGLSFQQQQRIGKRPGFLKDYLQELLPKIEGCITFDRLLQELELESARRDIYGEEESPIEKVDRVWEIIIYHHPRTGRQQLTFKSLRNKLSWCKANLR
;
A
#
# COMPACT_ATOMS: atom_id res chain seq x y z
N MET A 1 -18.36 7.52 6.54
CA MET A 1 -19.08 7.65 7.83
C MET A 1 -18.14 7.25 8.96
N ASN A 2 -18.08 8.05 10.03
CA ASN A 2 -17.27 7.75 11.21
C ASN A 2 -18.08 6.85 12.17
N LEU A 3 -17.49 5.79 12.71
CA LEU A 3 -18.18 4.84 13.59
C LEU A 3 -18.73 5.54 14.85
N THR A 4 -18.00 6.53 15.37
CA THR A 4 -18.46 7.33 16.52
C THR A 4 -19.68 8.17 16.17
N SER A 5 -19.70 8.81 14.98
CA SER A 5 -20.84 9.62 14.56
C SER A 5 -22.08 8.77 14.27
N TYR A 6 -21.91 7.52 13.84
CA TYR A 6 -23.02 6.59 13.68
C TYR A 6 -23.65 6.26 15.04
N LEU A 7 -22.83 5.92 16.04
CA LEU A 7 -23.30 5.56 17.38
C LEU A 7 -23.96 6.75 18.11
N GLU A 8 -23.43 7.95 17.96
CA GLU A 8 -24.02 9.18 18.51
C GLU A 8 -25.42 9.48 17.95
N ASN A 9 -25.69 9.08 16.70
CA ASN A 9 -26.98 9.29 16.04
C ASN A 9 -27.98 8.14 16.25
N VAL A 10 -27.49 6.91 16.48
CA VAL A 10 -28.34 5.71 16.64
C VAL A 10 -28.74 5.48 18.10
N LEU A 11 -27.86 5.79 19.04
CA LEU A 11 -28.09 5.55 20.46
C LEU A 11 -28.53 6.83 21.19
N PRO A 12 -29.59 6.76 22.00
CA PRO A 12 -30.02 7.89 22.82
C PRO A 12 -28.95 8.27 23.86
N PRO A 13 -28.93 9.53 24.33
CA PRO A 13 -28.04 9.96 25.40
C PRO A 13 -28.31 9.17 26.68
N SER A 14 -27.41 8.25 27.00
CA SER A 14 -27.44 7.43 28.19
C SER A 14 -26.01 7.13 28.67
N PRO A 15 -25.82 6.77 29.95
CA PRO A 15 -24.52 6.33 30.45
C PRO A 15 -23.97 5.14 29.67
N GLU A 16 -24.81 4.18 29.26
CA GLU A 16 -24.36 3.04 28.46
C GLU A 16 -23.82 3.48 27.08
N ARG A 17 -24.43 4.51 26.48
CA ARG A 17 -23.92 5.09 25.22
C ARG A 17 -22.51 5.65 25.40
N GLU A 18 -22.27 6.37 26.49
CA GLU A 18 -20.95 6.96 26.75
C GLU A 18 -19.89 5.88 26.98
N GLU A 19 -20.23 4.79 27.66
CA GLU A 19 -19.34 3.63 27.82
C GLU A 19 -18.99 3.01 26.46
N ILE A 20 -19.98 2.78 25.59
CA ILE A 20 -19.77 2.23 24.24
C ILE A 20 -18.89 3.17 23.41
N LEU A 21 -19.16 4.48 23.43
CA LEU A 21 -18.35 5.46 22.71
C LEU A 21 -16.91 5.49 23.23
N THR A 22 -16.72 5.34 24.55
CA THR A 22 -15.39 5.28 25.17
C THR A 22 -14.62 4.05 24.71
N LEU A 23 -15.25 2.87 24.72
CA LEU A 23 -14.66 1.63 24.23
C LEU A 23 -14.28 1.71 22.74
N VAL A 24 -15.15 2.31 21.92
CA VAL A 24 -14.88 2.50 20.49
C VAL A 24 -13.71 3.45 20.27
N ARG A 25 -13.68 4.60 20.95
CA ARG A 25 -12.57 5.56 20.85
C ARG A 25 -11.24 4.93 21.27
N LEU A 26 -11.26 4.13 22.34
CA LEU A 26 -10.11 3.36 22.81
C LEU A 26 -9.66 2.30 21.79
N GLY A 27 -10.58 1.54 21.22
CA GLY A 27 -10.27 0.58 20.15
C GLY A 27 -9.67 1.24 18.91
N LEU A 28 -10.20 2.40 18.51
CA LEU A 28 -9.67 3.20 17.40
C LEU A 28 -8.27 3.74 17.70
N SER A 29 -8.00 4.22 18.91
CA SER A 29 -6.67 4.69 19.30
C SER A 29 -5.65 3.55 19.34
N PHE A 30 -6.01 2.37 19.85
CA PHE A 30 -5.16 1.17 19.77
C PHE A 30 -4.91 0.74 18.32
N GLN A 31 -5.93 0.76 17.45
CA GLN A 31 -5.75 0.45 16.03
C GLN A 31 -4.78 1.44 15.35
N GLN A 32 -4.86 2.72 15.70
CA GLN A 32 -3.91 3.74 15.22
C GLN A 32 -2.50 3.47 15.76
N GLN A 33 -2.35 3.18 17.05
CA GLN A 33 -1.06 2.81 17.65
C GLN A 33 -0.42 1.58 17.00
N GLN A 34 -1.21 0.54 16.70
CA GLN A 34 -0.72 -0.63 15.95
C GLN A 34 -0.26 -0.30 14.53
N ARG A 35 -0.75 0.81 13.94
CA ARG A 35 -0.33 1.29 12.62
C ARG A 35 0.90 2.20 12.69
N ILE A 36 1.08 2.96 13.77
CA ILE A 36 2.17 3.94 13.96
C ILE A 36 3.57 3.28 13.96
N GLY A 37 3.69 1.98 14.23
CA GLY A 37 4.97 1.27 14.25
C GLY A 37 5.37 0.51 12.98
N LYS A 38 4.45 0.30 12.02
CA LYS A 38 4.77 -0.49 10.81
C LYS A 38 5.23 0.44 9.70
N ARG A 39 6.55 0.70 9.65
CA ARG A 39 7.18 1.30 8.47
C ARG A 39 6.71 0.55 7.22
N PRO A 40 6.45 1.25 6.10
CA PRO A 40 6.07 0.57 4.87
C PRO A 40 7.18 -0.43 4.53
N GLY A 41 6.80 -1.58 3.98
CA GLY A 41 7.80 -2.52 3.49
C GLY A 41 8.50 -1.93 2.26
N PHE A 42 9.74 -2.33 1.99
CA PHE A 42 10.56 -1.86 0.86
C PHE A 42 9.79 -1.60 -0.44
N LEU A 43 8.97 -2.56 -0.89
CA LEU A 43 8.23 -2.41 -2.15
C LEU A 43 7.20 -1.27 -2.09
N LYS A 44 6.60 -0.98 -0.92
CA LYS A 44 5.68 0.16 -0.77
C LYS A 44 6.43 1.49 -0.86
N ASP A 45 7.62 1.58 -0.26
CA ASP A 45 8.47 2.77 -0.33
C ASP A 45 8.93 3.01 -1.78
N TYR A 46 9.45 1.97 -2.44
CA TYR A 46 9.83 2.05 -3.85
C TYR A 46 8.66 2.47 -4.75
N LEU A 47 7.47 1.89 -4.56
CA LEU A 47 6.29 2.31 -5.29
C LEU A 47 5.90 3.77 -5.00
N GLN A 48 6.05 4.25 -3.77
CA GLN A 48 5.78 5.66 -3.44
C GLN A 48 6.73 6.62 -4.16
N GLU A 49 7.98 6.23 -4.39
CA GLU A 49 8.95 7.01 -5.18
C GLU A 49 8.70 6.93 -6.68
N LEU A 50 8.18 5.79 -7.15
CA LEU A 50 7.87 5.54 -8.56
C LEU A 50 6.57 6.23 -9.01
N LEU A 51 5.54 6.25 -8.16
CA LEU A 51 4.22 6.77 -8.53
C LEU A 51 4.21 8.24 -9.01
N PRO A 52 4.96 9.19 -8.42
CA PRO A 52 5.05 10.56 -8.92
C PRO A 52 5.66 10.68 -10.33
N LYS A 53 6.40 9.67 -10.80
CA LYS A 53 6.99 9.63 -12.14
C LYS A 53 5.98 9.22 -13.22
N ILE A 54 4.85 8.64 -12.83
CA ILE A 54 3.77 8.27 -13.76
C ILE A 54 3.03 9.54 -14.19
N GLU A 55 3.14 9.91 -15.46
CA GLU A 55 2.41 11.04 -16.01
C GLU A 55 0.90 10.77 -16.05
N GLY A 56 0.11 11.62 -15.39
CA GLY A 56 -1.35 11.60 -15.42
C GLY A 56 -2.02 10.71 -14.36
N CYS A 57 -3.18 10.15 -14.68
CA CYS A 57 -3.94 9.34 -13.72
C CYS A 57 -3.18 8.04 -13.40
N ILE A 58 -2.94 7.79 -12.11
CA ILE A 58 -2.29 6.56 -11.63
C ILE A 58 -3.29 5.40 -11.77
N THR A 59 -3.11 4.56 -12.77
CA THR A 59 -3.89 3.30 -12.96
C THR A 59 -2.99 2.08 -12.74
N PHE A 60 -3.60 0.91 -12.56
CA PHE A 60 -2.83 -0.32 -12.39
C PHE A 60 -2.05 -0.67 -13.66
N ASP A 61 -2.64 -0.48 -14.84
CA ASP A 61 -1.96 -0.75 -16.11
C ASP A 61 -0.77 0.17 -16.35
N ARG A 62 -0.87 1.45 -15.98
CA ARG A 62 0.27 2.38 -16.06
C ARG A 62 1.37 2.03 -15.07
N LEU A 63 0.99 1.59 -13.87
CA LEU A 63 1.98 1.06 -12.93
C LEU A 63 2.70 -0.15 -13.52
N LEU A 64 1.98 -1.08 -14.16
CA LEU A 64 2.62 -2.23 -14.80
C LEU A 64 3.57 -1.81 -15.93
N GLN A 65 3.18 -0.83 -16.75
CA GLN A 65 4.04 -0.27 -17.79
C GLN A 65 5.33 0.33 -17.23
N GLU A 66 5.25 1.13 -16.15
CA GLU A 66 6.46 1.66 -15.52
C GLU A 66 7.34 0.55 -14.92
N LEU A 67 6.74 -0.45 -14.28
CA LEU A 67 7.51 -1.57 -13.73
C LEU A 67 8.19 -2.39 -14.83
N GLU A 68 7.59 -2.48 -16.02
CA GLU A 68 8.20 -3.10 -17.21
C GLU A 68 9.40 -2.28 -17.71
N LEU A 69 9.27 -0.96 -17.75
CA LEU A 69 10.38 -0.06 -18.08
C LEU A 69 11.52 -0.19 -17.07
N GLU A 70 11.19 -0.28 -15.78
CA GLU A 70 12.18 -0.47 -14.71
C GLU A 70 12.86 -1.85 -14.77
N SER A 71 12.16 -2.91 -15.18
CA SER A 71 12.83 -4.19 -15.47
C SER A 71 13.77 -4.10 -16.66
N ALA A 72 13.35 -3.42 -17.74
CA ALA A 72 14.20 -3.24 -18.91
C ALA A 72 15.43 -2.38 -18.60
N ARG A 73 15.29 -1.36 -17.75
CA ARG A 73 16.42 -0.57 -17.25
C ARG A 73 17.40 -1.43 -16.47
N ARG A 74 16.91 -2.31 -15.59
CA ARG A 74 17.77 -3.24 -14.86
C ARG A 74 18.56 -4.15 -15.81
N ASP A 75 17.91 -4.67 -16.84
CA ASP A 75 18.57 -5.54 -17.83
C ASP A 75 19.68 -4.82 -18.60
N ILE A 76 19.54 -3.51 -18.84
CA ILE A 76 20.50 -2.69 -19.58
C ILE A 76 21.64 -2.16 -18.68
N TYR A 77 21.31 -1.63 -17.51
CA TYR A 77 22.22 -0.88 -16.64
C TYR A 77 22.72 -1.68 -15.43
N GLY A 78 22.16 -2.85 -15.18
CA GLY A 78 22.54 -3.75 -14.09
C GLY A 78 21.60 -3.69 -12.88
N GLU A 79 21.89 -4.54 -11.90
CA GLU A 79 21.00 -4.81 -10.76
C GLU A 79 20.81 -3.63 -9.79
N GLU A 80 21.73 -2.66 -9.78
CA GLU A 80 21.67 -1.52 -8.87
C GLU A 80 20.66 -0.46 -9.31
N GLU A 81 20.28 -0.43 -10.59
CA GLU A 81 19.43 0.62 -11.16
C GLU A 81 17.96 0.44 -10.77
N SER A 82 17.50 -0.80 -10.67
CA SER A 82 16.11 -1.11 -10.35
C SER A 82 15.99 -2.43 -9.59
N PRO A 83 15.14 -2.48 -8.54
CA PRO A 83 14.88 -3.72 -7.83
C PRO A 83 13.96 -4.67 -8.62
N ILE A 84 13.34 -4.23 -9.72
CA ILE A 84 12.40 -5.05 -10.49
C ILE A 84 13.17 -5.91 -11.49
N GLU A 85 12.99 -7.23 -11.40
CA GLU A 85 13.59 -8.20 -12.33
C GLU A 85 12.71 -8.41 -13.55
N LYS A 86 11.42 -8.69 -13.32
CA LYS A 86 10.52 -9.13 -14.38
C LYS A 86 9.08 -8.81 -14.01
N VAL A 87 8.32 -8.37 -15.00
CA VAL A 87 6.86 -8.32 -14.96
C VAL A 87 6.32 -9.37 -15.93
N ASP A 88 5.47 -10.27 -15.45
CA ASP A 88 4.85 -11.31 -16.27
C ASP A 88 3.33 -11.15 -16.25
N ARG A 89 2.77 -10.62 -17.34
CA ARG A 89 1.33 -10.39 -17.47
C ARG A 89 0.53 -11.67 -17.67
N VAL A 90 1.12 -12.71 -18.26
CA VAL A 90 0.41 -13.97 -18.52
C VAL A 90 0.18 -14.71 -17.21
N TRP A 91 1.20 -14.74 -16.36
CA TRP A 91 1.14 -15.39 -15.05
C TRP A 91 0.68 -14.45 -13.93
N GLU A 92 0.40 -13.18 -14.24
CA GLU A 92 0.02 -12.13 -13.30
C GLU A 92 0.96 -11.99 -12.10
N ILE A 93 2.26 -12.06 -12.35
CA ILE A 93 3.31 -12.02 -11.31
C ILE A 93 4.39 -11.01 -11.63
N ILE A 94 5.10 -10.61 -10.58
CA ILE A 94 6.22 -9.68 -10.64
C ILE A 94 7.33 -10.28 -9.80
N ILE A 95 8.55 -10.22 -10.31
CA ILE A 95 9.74 -10.65 -9.61
C ILE A 95 10.59 -9.43 -9.30
N TYR A 96 10.98 -9.29 -8.04
CA TYR A 96 11.80 -8.16 -7.57
C TYR A 96 12.83 -8.63 -6.54
N HIS A 97 13.90 -7.87 -6.39
CA HIS A 97 14.96 -8.13 -5.42
C HIS A 97 14.76 -7.24 -4.20
N HIS A 98 14.54 -7.89 -3.06
CA HIS A 98 14.47 -7.23 -1.78
C HIS A 98 15.87 -7.19 -1.14
N PRO A 99 16.33 -6.05 -0.59
CA PRO A 99 17.70 -5.88 -0.11
C PRO A 99 18.10 -6.83 1.03
N ARG A 100 17.12 -7.36 1.79
CA ARG A 100 17.38 -8.28 2.91
C ARG A 100 17.02 -9.74 2.66
N THR A 101 16.07 -10.00 1.77
CA THR A 101 15.46 -11.33 1.60
C THR A 101 15.67 -11.87 0.19
N GLY A 102 16.39 -11.13 -0.66
CA GLY A 102 16.72 -11.54 -2.01
C GLY A 102 15.52 -11.51 -2.95
N ARG A 103 15.57 -12.38 -3.95
CA ARG A 103 14.57 -12.49 -5.01
C ARG A 103 13.21 -12.91 -4.43
N GLN A 104 12.17 -12.15 -4.74
CA GLN A 104 10.80 -12.38 -4.32
C GLN A 104 9.84 -12.31 -5.49
N GLN A 105 8.80 -13.13 -5.42
CA GLN A 105 7.69 -13.13 -6.36
C GLN A 105 6.45 -12.54 -5.69
N LEU A 106 5.74 -11.68 -6.41
CA LEU A 106 4.52 -11.02 -5.96
C LEU A 106 3.43 -11.16 -7.02
N THR A 107 2.20 -11.46 -6.61
CA THR A 107 1.06 -11.52 -7.52
C THR A 107 0.51 -10.13 -7.83
N PHE A 108 -0.15 -9.95 -8.97
CA PHE A 108 -0.82 -8.70 -9.32
C PHE A 108 -1.87 -8.28 -8.30
N LYS A 109 -2.59 -9.25 -7.71
CA LYS A 109 -3.51 -8.98 -6.58
C LYS A 109 -2.78 -8.31 -5.40
N SER A 110 -1.61 -8.82 -5.04
CA SER A 110 -0.80 -8.26 -3.96
C SER A 110 -0.25 -6.87 -4.34
N LEU A 111 0.12 -6.67 -5.61
CA LEU A 111 0.58 -5.38 -6.10
C LEU A 111 -0.55 -4.35 -6.07
N ARG A 112 -1.76 -4.70 -6.51
CA ARG A 112 -2.96 -3.84 -6.44
C ARG A 112 -3.22 -3.37 -5.02
N ASN A 113 -3.15 -4.27 -4.04
CA ASN A 113 -3.33 -3.90 -2.62
C ASN A 113 -2.25 -2.89 -2.16
N LYS A 114 -1.01 -3.05 -2.61
CA LYS A 114 0.07 -2.09 -2.31
C LYS A 114 -0.17 -0.75 -3.02
N LEU A 115 -0.58 -0.76 -4.29
CA LEU A 115 -0.94 0.44 -5.04
C LEU A 115 -2.09 1.21 -4.37
N SER A 116 -3.16 0.53 -3.96
CA SER A 116 -4.27 1.15 -3.22
C SER A 116 -3.77 1.81 -1.93
N TRP A 117 -2.86 1.16 -1.21
CA TRP A 117 -2.23 1.76 -0.04
C TRP A 117 -1.37 2.98 -0.41
N CYS A 118 -0.55 2.91 -1.45
CA CYS A 118 0.31 4.03 -1.87
C CYS A 118 -0.53 5.23 -2.32
N LYS A 119 -1.62 5.02 -3.06
CA LYS A 119 -2.59 6.08 -3.44
C LYS A 119 -3.20 6.79 -2.25
N ALA A 120 -3.54 6.05 -1.18
CA ALA A 120 -4.08 6.64 0.04
C ALA A 120 -3.04 7.43 0.86
N ASN A 121 -1.75 7.26 0.57
CA ASN A 121 -0.64 7.91 1.27
C ASN A 121 0.18 8.87 0.38
N LEU A 122 -0.20 9.04 -0.89
CA LEU A 122 0.29 10.12 -1.74
C LEU A 122 -0.28 11.42 -1.18
N ARG A 123 0.57 12.18 -0.51
CA ARG A 123 0.25 13.52 0.01
C ARG A 123 0.59 14.56 -1.04
#